data_AF-A0A9X6KLD3-F1
#
_entry.id   AF-A0A9X6KLD3-F1
#
_cell.length_a   1.000
_cell.length_b   1.000
_cell.length_c   1.000
_cell.angle_alpha   90.00
_cell.angle_beta   90.00
_cell.angle_gamma   90.00
#
_symmetry.space_group_name_H-M   'P 1'
#
loop_
_entity.id
_entity.type
_entity.pdbx_description
1 polymer ?
#
loop_
_entity_poly.entity_id
_entity_poly.type
_entity_poly.pdbx_seq_one_letter_code
_entity_poly.pdbx_strand_id
1 'polypeptide(L)'
;MSQMPGVLKFVLAKEKRYVYLVVAEKKNKRVKTHVVYGFGPLEKALETMYGMRDNFENRFPPDLKDKGYDWEDLNDWILSIETGYSKYGNKLVTF
;
A
#
# COMPACT_ATOMS: atom_id res chain seq x y z
N MET A 1 -0.14 -20.38 -1.46
CA MET A 1 0.17 -19.36 -2.48
C MET A 1 1.06 -18.32 -1.81
N SER A 2 2.18 -17.93 -2.42
CA SER A 2 3.10 -16.96 -1.82
C SER A 2 2.57 -15.54 -2.06
N GLN A 3 2.13 -14.87 -1.00
CA GLN A 3 1.78 -13.46 -1.02
C GLN A 3 2.96 -12.64 -1.53
N MET A 4 2.72 -11.77 -2.51
CA MET A 4 3.74 -10.84 -2.96
C MET A 4 3.95 -9.77 -1.89
N PRO A 5 5.18 -9.56 -1.39
CA PRO A 5 5.44 -8.56 -0.35
C PRO A 5 5.24 -7.15 -0.93
N GLY A 6 4.00 -6.66 -0.82
CA GLY A 6 3.61 -5.31 -1.17
C GLY A 6 4.01 -4.36 -0.06
N VAL A 7 4.63 -3.24 -0.42
CA VAL A 7 4.98 -2.17 0.51
C VAL A 7 4.39 -0.85 0.04
N LEU A 8 4.00 -0.01 0.99
CA LEU A 8 3.56 1.35 0.68
C LEU A 8 4.75 2.23 0.33
N LYS A 9 4.64 2.92 -0.81
CA LYS A 9 5.58 3.94 -1.26
C LYS A 9 4.89 5.30 -1.24
N PHE A 10 5.54 6.24 -0.57
CA PHE A 10 5.09 7.63 -0.46
C PHE A 10 5.90 8.48 -1.42
N VAL A 11 5.23 9.27 -2.25
CA VAL A 11 5.88 10.17 -3.22
C VAL A 11 5.34 11.58 -3.02
N LEU A 12 6.22 12.53 -2.76
CA LEU A 12 5.87 13.95 -2.71
C LEU A 12 5.81 14.51 -4.13
N ALA A 13 4.66 15.02 -4.54
CA ALA A 13 4.47 15.65 -5.84
C ALA A 13 3.52 16.85 -5.70
N LYS A 14 3.92 18.02 -6.22
CA LYS A 14 3.11 19.26 -6.17
C LYS A 14 2.54 19.53 -4.78
N GLU A 15 3.40 19.51 -3.76
CA GLU A 15 3.07 19.76 -2.34
C GLU A 15 2.12 18.73 -1.68
N LYS A 16 1.71 17.69 -2.41
CA LYS A 16 0.88 16.60 -1.91
C LYS A 16 1.66 15.30 -1.85
N ARG A 17 1.47 14.52 -0.79
CA ARG A 17 2.02 13.15 -0.71
C ARG A 17 1.04 12.20 -1.34
N TYR A 18 1.52 11.33 -2.21
CA TYR A 18 0.76 10.27 -2.84
C TYR A 18 1.22 8.91 -2.34
N VAL A 19 0.26 8.00 -2.14
CA VAL A 19 0.47 6.66 -1.62
C VAL A 19 0.26 5.65 -2.74
N TYR A 20 1.25 4.80 -2.95
CA TYR A 20 1.25 3.74 -3.94
C TYR A 20 1.60 2.41 -3.28
N LEU A 21 0.86 1.36 -3.60
CA LEU A 21 1.29 0.00 -3.33
C LEU A 21 2.31 -0.40 -4.38
N VAL A 22 3.50 -0.81 -3.95
CA VAL A 22 4.56 -1.30 -4.85
C VAL A 22 4.99 -2.69 -4.45
N VAL A 23 5.28 -3.53 -5.44
CA VAL A 23 5.83 -4.87 -5.25
C VAL A 23 7.25 -4.89 -5.79
N ALA A 24 8.16 -5.48 -5.02
CA ALA A 24 9.52 -5.71 -5.44
C ALA A 24 9.62 -7.07 -6.17
N GLU A 25 9.81 -7.02 -7.48
CA GLU A 25 10.09 -8.20 -8.29
C GLU A 25 11.59 -8.33 -8.52
N LYS A 26 12.17 -9.47 -8.11
CA LYS A 26 13.58 -9.78 -8.35
C LYS A 26 13.68 -10.53 -9.67
N LYS A 27 14.14 -9.85 -10.72
CA LYS A 27 14.36 -10.46 -12.05
C LYS A 27 15.82 -10.27 -12.45
N ASN A 28 16.53 -11.36 -12.76
CA ASN A 28 17.91 -11.35 -13.25
C ASN A 28 18.88 -10.46 -12.43
N LYS A 29 19.03 -10.76 -11.14
CA LYS A 29 19.92 -10.04 -10.19
C LYS A 29 19.60 -8.56 -9.96
N ARG A 30 18.57 -7.99 -10.58
CA ARG A 30 18.06 -6.63 -10.33
C ARG A 30 16.72 -6.69 -9.62
N VAL A 31 16.55 -5.86 -8.59
CA VAL A 31 15.25 -5.65 -7.94
C VAL A 31 14.57 -4.51 -8.67
N LYS A 32 13.44 -4.78 -9.31
CA LYS A 32 12.57 -3.73 -9.87
C LYS A 32 11.33 -3.62 -9.02
N THR A 33 10.98 -2.40 -8.64
CA THR A 33 9.74 -2.12 -7.93
C THR A 33 8.69 -1.69 -8.94
N HIS A 34 7.58 -2.40 -8.99
CA HIS A 34 6.45 -2.09 -9.86
C HIS A 34 5.28 -1.56 -9.02
N VAL A 35 4.62 -0.51 -9.49
CA VAL A 35 3.40 0.02 -8.85
C VAL A 35 2.26 -0.94 -9.16
N VAL A 36 1.67 -1.49 -8.12
CA VAL A 36 0.50 -2.38 -8.21
C VAL A 36 -0.78 -1.58 -8.16
N TYR A 37 -0.86 -0.62 -7.24
CA TYR A 37 -2.07 0.17 -7.04
C TYR A 37 -1.73 1.58 -6.54
N GLY A 38 -2.48 2.58 -6.99
CA GLY A 38 -2.34 3.96 -6.51
C GLY A 38 -3.54 4.33 -5.66
N PHE A 39 -3.35 4.49 -4.35
CA PHE A 39 -4.41 4.97 -3.46
C PHE A 39 -4.67 6.46 -3.61
N GLY A 40 -3.73 7.20 -4.22
CA GLY A 40 -3.86 8.63 -4.46
C GLY A 40 -3.24 9.48 -3.34
N PRO A 41 -3.68 10.73 -3.16
CA PRO A 41 -3.16 11.62 -2.12
C PRO A 41 -3.34 11.01 -0.72
N LEU A 42 -2.37 11.18 0.18
CA LEU A 42 -2.33 10.59 1.53
C LEU A 42 -3.65 10.72 2.29
N GLU A 43 -4.24 11.92 2.30
CA GLU A 43 -5.51 12.21 2.96
C GLU A 43 -6.66 11.35 2.40
N LYS A 44 -6.76 11.27 1.07
CA LYS A 44 -7.79 10.45 0.39
C LYS A 44 -7.47 8.96 0.45
N ALA A 45 -6.19 8.60 0.47
CA ALA A 45 -5.74 7.22 0.56
C ALA A 45 -6.19 6.62 1.89
N LEU A 46 -6.01 7.34 3.00
CA LEU A 46 -6.43 6.90 4.31
C LEU A 46 -7.97 6.73 4.40
N GLU A 47 -8.73 7.74 3.95
CA GLU A 47 -10.20 7.66 3.88
C GLU A 47 -10.68 6.47 3.03
N THR A 48 -10.04 6.27 1.87
CA THR A 48 -10.34 5.16 0.97
C THR A 48 -10.05 3.81 1.62
N MET A 49 -8.90 3.68 2.30
CA MET A 49 -8.52 2.45 2.99
C MET A 49 -9.47 2.13 4.16
N TYR A 50 -9.90 3.13 4.94
CA TYR A 50 -10.93 2.91 5.97
C TYR A 50 -12.27 2.48 5.36
N GLY A 51 -12.68 3.08 4.24
CA GLY A 51 -13.87 2.64 3.52
C GLY A 51 -13.75 1.21 2.98
N MET A 52 -12.56 0.81 2.51
CA MET A 52 -12.26 -0.58 2.14
C MET A 52 -12.28 -1.50 3.36
N ARG A 53 -11.80 -1.05 4.53
CA ARG A 53 -11.80 -1.87 5.74
C ARG A 53 -13.21 -2.14 6.26
N ASP A 54 -14.09 -1.13 6.20
CA ASP A 54 -15.49 -1.22 6.60
C ASP A 54 -16.30 -2.16 5.69
N ASN A 55 -16.06 -2.10 4.37
CA ASN A 55 -16.73 -2.95 3.40
C ASN A 55 -15.74 -3.67 2.47
N PHE A 56 -14.93 -4.56 3.06
CA PHE A 56 -13.84 -5.24 2.37
C PHE A 56 -14.31 -6.06 1.18
N GLU A 57 -15.38 -6.84 1.32
CA GLU A 57 -15.84 -7.73 0.27
C GLU A 57 -16.32 -7.00 -1.00
N ASN A 58 -16.87 -5.79 -0.87
CA ASN A 58 -17.41 -5.02 -2.00
C ASN A 58 -16.52 -3.88 -2.47
N ARG A 59 -15.68 -3.30 -1.60
CA ARG A 59 -14.83 -2.15 -1.94
C ARG A 59 -13.37 -2.50 -2.16
N PHE A 60 -12.92 -3.67 -1.72
CA PHE A 60 -11.53 -4.06 -1.94
C PHE A 60 -11.30 -4.39 -3.43
N PRO A 61 -10.26 -3.81 -4.08
CA PRO A 61 -10.03 -4.03 -5.49
C PRO A 61 -9.78 -5.51 -5.81
N PRO A 62 -10.45 -6.08 -6.82
CA PRO A 62 -10.25 -7.48 -7.20
C PRO A 62 -8.81 -7.75 -7.64
N ASP A 63 -8.12 -6.77 -8.24
CA ASP A 63 -6.69 -6.87 -8.60
C ASP A 63 -5.78 -7.11 -7.39
N LEU A 64 -6.11 -6.55 -6.23
CA LEU A 64 -5.35 -6.77 -4.99
C LEU A 64 -5.65 -8.15 -4.42
N LYS A 65 -6.92 -8.58 -4.47
CA LYS A 65 -7.33 -9.91 -4.02
C LYS A 65 -6.70 -11.02 -4.86
N ASP A 66 -6.62 -10.84 -6.18
CA ASP A 66 -5.95 -11.77 -7.10
C ASP A 66 -4.44 -11.91 -6.81
N LYS A 67 -3.81 -10.83 -6.34
CA LYS A 67 -2.41 -10.81 -5.89
C LYS A 67 -2.20 -11.44 -4.51
N GLY A 68 -3.27 -11.86 -3.85
CA GLY A 68 -3.24 -12.49 -2.54
C GLY A 68 -3.15 -11.50 -1.37
N TYR A 69 -3.53 -10.23 -1.57
CA TYR A 69 -3.70 -9.29 -0.46
C TYR A 69 -5.05 -9.51 0.22
N ASP A 70 -5.04 -9.49 1.54
CA ASP A 70 -6.22 -9.70 2.36
C ASP A 70 -6.50 -8.52 3.31
N TRP A 71 -7.46 -8.71 4.21
CA TRP A 71 -7.89 -7.68 5.15
C TRP A 71 -6.78 -7.29 6.13
N GLU A 72 -5.91 -8.23 6.53
CA GLU A 72 -4.77 -7.97 7.42
C GLU A 72 -3.75 -7.05 6.74
N ASP A 73 -3.46 -7.26 5.45
CA ASP A 73 -2.60 -6.38 4.67
C ASP A 73 -3.16 -4.96 4.59
N LEU A 74 -4.47 -4.82 4.37
CA LEU A 74 -5.13 -3.51 4.36
C LEU A 74 -4.99 -2.82 5.72
N ASN A 75 -5.20 -3.56 6.81
CA ASN A 75 -5.06 -3.01 8.16
C ASN A 75 -3.62 -2.60 8.47
N ASP A 76 -2.63 -3.38 8.02
CA ASP A 76 -1.20 -3.05 8.12
C ASP A 76 -0.84 -1.78 7.34
N TRP A 77 -1.43 -1.58 6.16
CA TRP A 77 -1.26 -0.36 5.36
C TRP A 77 -1.83 0.87 6.05
N ILE A 78 -3.04 0.76 6.62
CA ILE A 78 -3.66 1.85 7.40
C ILE A 78 -2.76 2.20 8.59
N LEU A 79 -2.36 1.20 9.38
CA LEU A 79 -1.48 1.39 10.52
C LEU A 79 -0.14 2.03 10.11
N SER A 80 0.40 1.63 8.95
CA SER A 80 1.64 2.19 8.43
C SER A 80 1.52 3.67 8.09
N ILE A 81 0.37 4.10 7.57
CA ILE A 81 0.08 5.52 7.30
C ILE A 81 -0.11 6.29 8.61
N GLU A 82 -0.88 5.75 9.56
CA GLU A 82 -1.18 6.40 10.84
C GLU A 82 0.07 6.58 11.70
N THR A 83 0.89 5.54 11.80
CA THR A 83 2.11 5.56 12.62
C THR A 83 3.28 6.22 11.91
N GLY A 84 3.25 6.28 10.58
CA GLY A 84 4.41 6.67 9.78
C GLY A 84 5.55 5.66 9.82
N TYR A 85 5.28 4.40 10.19
CA TYR A 85 6.26 3.32 10.17
C TYR A 85 5.72 2.16 9.34
N SER A 86 6.56 1.61 8.46
CA SER A 86 6.20 0.37 7.77
C SER A 86 6.12 -0.80 8.76
N LYS A 87 5.45 -1.88 8.39
CA LYS A 87 5.43 -3.16 9.14
C LYS A 87 6.80 -3.72 9.56
N TYR A 88 7.85 -3.32 8.86
CA TYR A 88 9.23 -3.70 9.15
C TYR A 88 9.97 -2.70 10.04
N GLY A 89 9.28 -1.72 10.63
CA GLY A 89 9.86 -0.68 11.49
C GLY A 89 10.59 0.44 10.74
N ASN A 90 10.62 0.41 9.39
CA ASN A 90 11.23 1.51 8.64
C ASN A 90 10.36 2.76 8.75
N LYS A 91 10.95 3.88 9.13
CA LYS A 91 10.29 5.18 9.13
C LYS A 91 9.87 5.53 7.71
N LEU A 92 8.56 5.63 7.51
CA LEU A 92 7.98 6.14 6.29
C LEU A 92 8.12 7.66 6.35
N VAL A 93 8.50 8.28 5.24
CA VAL A 93 8.59 9.74 5.15
C VAL A 93 7.16 10.28 5.08
N THR A 94 6.47 10.29 6.23
CA THR A 94 5.10 10.79 6.41
C THR A 94 5.06 12.21 6.95
N PHE A 95 6.17 12.70 7.53
CA PHE A 95 6.33 14.09 8.00
C PHE A 95 7.71 14.62 7.62
#